data_AF-A0A944P1B2-F1
#
_entry.id   AF-A0A944P1B2-F1
#
_cell.length_a   1.000
_cell.length_b   1.000
_cell.length_c   1.000
_cell.angle_alpha   90.00
_cell.angle_beta   90.00
_cell.angle_gamma   90.00
#
_symmetry.space_group_name_H-M   'P 1'
#
loop_
_entity.id
_entity.type
_entity.pdbx_description
1 polymer ?
#
loop_
_entity_poly.entity_id
_entity_poly.type
_entity_poly.pdbx_seq_one_letter_code
_entity_poly.pdbx_strand_id
1 'polypeptide(L)'
;MTVIVLTNCPAGLRGFLTRWLLEISAGVFIGNPSARIRDLLWNEVQQYAGQGRALLAHTTDNEQGFTFRTHDHAWHPTDHEGLTLIHRPNAQTTPGTTTPKKGWSNAAKRRRYGSR
;
A
#
# COMPACT_ATOMS: atom_id res chain seq x y z
N MET A 1 5.75 21.01 -5.66
CA MET A 1 6.36 20.15 -4.62
C MET A 1 6.05 18.70 -4.92
N THR A 2 6.97 17.78 -4.63
CA THR A 2 6.82 16.32 -4.75
C THR A 2 7.30 15.65 -3.47
N VAL A 3 6.55 14.67 -2.98
CA VAL A 3 6.91 13.79 -1.87
C VAL A 3 6.78 12.34 -2.31
N ILE A 4 7.81 11.52 -2.10
CA ILE A 4 7.76 10.07 -2.32
C ILE A 4 7.97 9.36 -0.98
N VAL A 5 7.09 8.43 -0.65
CA VAL A 5 7.19 7.56 0.52
C VAL A 5 7.41 6.13 0.05
N LEU A 6 8.45 5.48 0.55
CA LEU A 6 8.80 4.09 0.29
C LEU A 6 8.69 3.26 1.57
N THR A 7 8.17 2.04 1.46
CA THR A 7 8.10 1.06 2.56
C THR A 7 8.54 -0.29 2.06
N ASN A 8 9.47 -0.95 2.76
CA ASN A 8 10.00 -2.27 2.37
C ASN A 8 10.59 -2.33 0.93
N CYS A 9 11.14 -1.22 0.43
CA CYS A 9 11.78 -1.15 -0.88
C CYS A 9 13.29 -1.47 -0.81
N PRO A 10 13.91 -1.97 -1.90
CA PRO A 10 15.34 -2.22 -1.96
C PRO A 10 16.19 -0.96 -1.68
N ALA A 11 17.35 -1.15 -1.05
CA ALA A 11 18.27 -0.04 -0.75
C ALA A 11 18.75 0.71 -2.00
N GLY A 12 18.90 0.00 -3.12
CA GLY A 12 19.27 0.60 -4.41
C GLY A 12 18.26 1.64 -4.90
N LEU A 13 16.95 1.40 -4.74
CA LEU A 13 15.92 2.38 -5.10
C LEU A 13 15.98 3.62 -4.19
N ARG A 14 16.22 3.44 -2.89
CA ARG A 14 16.41 4.58 -1.97
C ARG A 14 17.60 5.44 -2.39
N GLY A 15 18.75 4.81 -2.64
CA GLY A 15 19.94 5.52 -3.12
C GLY A 15 19.78 6.14 -4.51
N PHE A 16 18.94 5.56 -5.37
CA PHE A 16 18.60 6.17 -6.65
C PHE A 16 17.84 7.50 -6.46
N LEU A 17 16.86 7.54 -5.55
CA LEU A 17 16.01 8.70 -5.30
C LEU A 17 16.77 9.86 -4.64
N THR A 18 17.77 9.58 -3.80
CA THR A 18 18.59 10.65 -3.17
C THR A 18 19.37 11.51 -4.16
N ARG A 19 19.53 11.06 -5.41
CA ARG A 19 20.14 11.85 -6.49
C ARG A 19 19.26 13.02 -6.95
N TRP A 20 17.97 12.99 -6.65
CA TRP A 20 16.98 13.97 -7.13
C TRP A 20 16.18 14.60 -5.99
N LEU A 21 16.00 13.88 -4.89
CA LEU A 21 15.15 14.25 -3.75
C LEU A 21 15.96 14.18 -2.46
N LEU A 22 15.55 14.95 -1.46
CA LEU A 22 16.11 14.91 -0.12
C LEU A 22 15.35 13.88 0.74
N GLU A 23 16.05 12.90 1.31
CA GLU A 23 15.46 11.97 2.29
C GLU A 23 15.42 12.65 3.67
N ILE A 24 14.22 12.99 4.14
CA ILE A 24 14.00 13.70 5.42
C ILE A 24 13.66 12.78 6.59
N SER A 25 13.28 11.54 6.28
CA SER A 25 13.05 10.45 7.22
C SER A 25 13.20 9.14 6.47
N ALA A 26 13.32 8.02 7.17
CA ALA A 26 13.51 6.71 6.54
C ALA A 26 12.41 6.41 5.51
N GLY A 27 12.79 6.37 4.23
CA GLY A 27 11.88 6.14 3.12
C GLY A 27 11.00 7.34 2.74
N VAL A 28 11.19 8.54 3.32
CA VAL A 28 10.41 9.74 2.99
C VAL A 28 11.30 10.76 2.29
N PHE A 29 11.01 11.00 1.01
CA PHE A 29 11.77 11.85 0.12
C PHE A 29 10.96 13.08 -0.28
N ILE A 30 11.57 14.26 -0.28
CA ILE A 30 10.94 15.52 -0.70
C ILE A 30 11.80 16.25 -1.73
N GLY A 31 11.16 16.92 -2.68
CA GLY A 31 11.83 17.79 -3.64
C GLY A 31 10.86 18.50 -4.56
N ASN A 32 11.38 19.27 -5.51
CA ASN A 32 10.55 20.00 -6.48
C ASN A 32 11.01 19.77 -7.93
N PRO A 33 11.10 18.50 -8.40
CA PRO A 33 11.35 18.23 -9.82
C PRO A 33 10.20 18.73 -10.69
N SER A 34 10.50 18.99 -11.97
CA SER A 34 9.46 19.25 -12.97
C SER A 34 8.52 18.04 -13.13
N ALA A 35 7.32 18.26 -13.67
CA ALA A 35 6.35 17.18 -13.91
C ALA A 35 6.94 16.00 -14.69
N ARG A 36 7.72 16.29 -15.75
CA ARG A 36 8.42 15.26 -16.53
C ARG A 36 9.38 14.42 -15.68
N ILE A 37 10.20 15.06 -14.85
CA ILE A 37 11.16 14.36 -14.01
C ILE A 37 10.44 13.58 -12.92
N ARG A 38 9.40 14.15 -12.29
CA ARG A 38 8.54 13.44 -11.33
C ARG A 38 7.97 12.16 -11.94
N ASP A 39 7.44 12.21 -13.16
CA ASP A 39 6.82 11.05 -13.81
C ASP A 39 7.86 9.98 -14.17
N LEU A 40 9.08 10.39 -14.58
CA LEU A 40 10.20 9.47 -14.76
C LEU A 40 10.62 8.80 -13.43
N LEU A 41 10.78 9.58 -12.36
CA LEU A 41 11.10 9.05 -11.04
C LEU A 41 10.03 8.06 -10.56
N TRP A 42 8.76 8.35 -10.84
CA TRP A 42 7.66 7.46 -10.48
C TRP A 42 7.72 6.13 -11.25
N ASN A 43 8.00 6.16 -12.55
CA ASN A 43 8.16 4.93 -13.33
C ASN A 43 9.30 4.06 -12.80
N GLU A 44 10.43 4.67 -12.42
CA GLU A 44 11.56 3.96 -11.82
C GLU A 44 11.19 3.35 -10.46
N VAL A 45 10.43 4.08 -9.64
CA VAL A 45 9.88 3.53 -8.39
C VAL A 45 9.01 2.31 -8.66
N GLN A 46 8.08 2.38 -9.62
CA GLN A 46 7.22 1.24 -9.96
C GLN A 46 8.02 0.05 -10.51
N GLN A 47 9.11 0.30 -11.24
CA GLN A 47 9.96 -0.75 -11.81
C GLN A 47 10.83 -1.45 -10.77
N TYR A 48 11.37 -0.70 -9.80
CA TYR A 48 12.39 -1.19 -8.87
C TYR A 48 11.92 -1.35 -7.42
N ALA A 49 10.64 -1.10 -7.12
CA ALA A 49 10.11 -1.26 -5.76
C ALA A 49 10.11 -2.72 -5.27
N GLY A 50 10.13 -3.71 -6.16
CA GLY A 50 10.11 -5.12 -5.79
C GLY A 50 8.81 -5.50 -5.09
N GLN A 51 8.89 -5.99 -3.86
CA GLN A 51 7.71 -6.25 -2.99
C GLN A 51 7.41 -5.07 -2.05
N GLY A 52 8.12 -3.96 -2.23
CA GLY A 52 7.92 -2.74 -1.47
C GLY A 52 6.71 -1.96 -1.95
N ARG A 53 6.26 -1.03 -1.11
CA ARG A 53 5.12 -0.14 -1.39
C ARG A 53 5.63 1.27 -1.59
N ALA A 54 4.95 2.02 -2.44
CA ALA A 54 5.27 3.42 -2.64
C ALA A 54 4.02 4.31 -2.72
N LEU A 55 4.19 5.56 -2.29
CA LEU A 55 3.23 6.64 -2.47
C LEU A 55 3.96 7.86 -3.02
N LEU A 56 3.38 8.50 -4.03
CA LEU A 56 3.83 9.77 -4.58
C LEU A 56 2.74 10.79 -4.37
N ALA A 57 3.02 11.87 -3.65
CA ALA A 57 2.16 13.05 -3.58
C ALA A 57 2.85 14.20 -4.31
N HIS A 58 2.09 15.01 -5.05
CA HIS A 58 2.64 16.20 -5.67
C HIS A 58 1.60 17.32 -5.77
N THR A 59 2.09 18.55 -5.81
CA THR A 59 1.29 19.74 -6.09
C THR A 59 0.65 19.63 -7.47
N THR A 60 -0.61 20.02 -7.59
CA THR A 60 -1.34 20.15 -8.85
C THR A 60 -2.35 21.28 -8.74
N ASP A 61 -2.91 21.70 -9.87
CA ASP A 61 -3.87 22.79 -9.96
C ASP A 61 -5.30 22.22 -9.89
N ASN A 62 -5.70 21.80 -8.69
CA ASN A 62 -7.05 21.31 -8.36
C ASN A 62 -7.49 21.92 -7.01
N GLU A 63 -8.74 21.71 -6.59
CA GLU A 63 -9.26 22.29 -5.33
C GLU A 63 -8.41 21.93 -4.10
N GLN A 64 -7.80 20.75 -4.07
CA GLN A 64 -6.97 20.30 -2.94
C GLN A 64 -5.53 20.86 -2.99
N GLY A 65 -5.10 21.40 -4.13
CA GLY A 65 -3.72 21.84 -4.37
C GLY A 65 -2.71 20.69 -4.50
N PHE A 66 -3.16 19.44 -4.46
CA PHE A 66 -2.32 18.26 -4.60
C PHE A 66 -3.10 17.04 -5.12
N THR A 67 -2.36 16.05 -5.59
CA THR A 67 -2.88 14.70 -5.82
C THR A 67 -1.83 13.66 -5.42
N PHE A 68 -2.21 12.40 -5.38
CA PHE A 68 -1.30 11.32 -5.02
C PHE A 68 -1.56 10.03 -5.80
N ARG A 69 -0.50 9.24 -5.96
CA ARG A 69 -0.46 7.94 -6.66
C ARG A 69 0.12 6.90 -5.71
N THR A 70 -0.29 5.64 -5.88
CA THR A 70 0.17 4.52 -5.04
C THR A 70 0.69 3.38 -5.90
N HIS A 71 1.62 2.60 -5.35
CA HIS A 71 2.14 1.36 -5.92
C HIS A 71 2.17 0.28 -4.84
N ASP A 72 1.53 -0.86 -5.11
CA ASP A 72 1.38 -2.02 -4.21
C ASP A 72 0.96 -1.66 -2.78
N HIS A 73 0.12 -0.64 -2.67
CA HIS A 73 -0.39 -0.11 -1.42
C HIS A 73 -1.83 -0.60 -1.19
N ALA A 74 -2.14 -1.06 0.03
CA ALA A 74 -3.47 -1.56 0.36
C ALA A 74 -4.56 -0.46 0.30
N TRP A 75 -4.16 0.79 0.50
CA TRP A 75 -5.04 1.94 0.39
C TRP A 75 -4.90 2.57 -0.98
N HIS A 76 -6.05 2.84 -1.61
CA HIS A 76 -6.10 3.29 -3.00
C HIS A 76 -6.68 4.72 -3.06
N PRO A 77 -6.10 5.62 -3.87
CA PRO A 77 -6.73 6.89 -4.19
C PRO A 77 -8.11 6.64 -4.82
N THR A 78 -9.13 7.40 -4.45
CA THR A 78 -10.49 7.28 -4.99
C THR A 78 -11.10 8.66 -5.15
N ASP A 79 -11.73 8.90 -6.29
CA ASP A 79 -12.45 10.14 -6.55
C ASP A 79 -13.80 10.15 -5.82
N HIS A 80 -14.12 11.26 -5.18
CA HIS A 80 -15.40 11.51 -4.55
C HIS A 80 -15.81 12.97 -4.80
N GLU A 81 -16.71 13.16 -5.76
CA GLU A 81 -17.20 14.49 -6.17
C GLU A 81 -16.07 15.46 -6.57
N GLY A 82 -15.03 14.94 -7.27
CA GLY A 82 -13.87 15.73 -7.69
C GLY A 82 -12.75 15.83 -6.66
N LEU A 83 -12.96 15.34 -5.44
CA LEU A 83 -11.92 15.24 -4.41
C LEU A 83 -11.22 13.89 -4.48
N THR A 84 -9.88 13.89 -4.49
CA THR A 84 -9.08 12.67 -4.33
C THR A 84 -8.98 12.33 -2.84
N LEU A 85 -9.66 11.25 -2.44
CA LEU A 85 -9.63 10.67 -1.09
C LEU A 85 -8.85 9.36 -1.07
N ILE A 86 -8.66 8.78 0.13
CA ILE A 86 -7.98 7.49 0.30
C ILE A 86 -8.96 6.42 0.82
N HIS A 87 -9.25 5.43 -0.03
CA HIS A 87 -10.07 4.29 0.37
C HIS A 87 -9.21 3.29 1.14
N ARG A 88 -9.63 2.99 2.37
CA ARG A 88 -9.04 1.96 3.23
C ARG A 88 -9.99 0.77 3.26
N PRO A 89 -9.66 -0.34 2.59
CA PRO A 89 -10.49 -1.53 2.64
C PRO A 89 -10.68 -1.95 4.09
N ASN A 90 -11.93 -2.02 4.54
CA ASN A 90 -12.23 -2.70 5.78
C ASN A 90 -11.94 -4.18 5.53
N ALA A 91 -10.97 -4.74 6.24
CA ALA A 91 -10.80 -6.18 6.25
C ALA A 91 -12.07 -6.74 6.90
N GLN A 92 -13.08 -7.05 6.09
CA GLN A 92 -14.13 -7.94 6.54
C GLN A 92 -13.37 -9.20 6.95
N THR A 93 -13.27 -9.42 8.25
CA THR A 93 -13.25 -10.77 8.79
C THR A 93 -14.49 -11.41 8.23
N THR A 94 -14.40 -12.00 7.03
CA THR A 94 -15.34 -13.02 6.62
C THR A 94 -15.35 -13.97 7.81
N PRO A 95 -16.44 -14.09 8.59
CA PRO A 95 -16.47 -15.07 9.64
C PRO A 95 -16.20 -16.38 8.92
N GLY A 96 -15.00 -16.92 9.13
CA GLY A 96 -14.53 -18.04 8.36
C GLY A 96 -15.62 -19.07 8.44
N THR A 97 -16.16 -19.49 7.30
CA THR A 97 -16.86 -20.76 7.23
C THR A 97 -15.78 -21.83 7.35
N THR A 98 -15.09 -21.86 8.49
CA THR A 98 -14.33 -23.01 8.94
C THR A 98 -15.39 -24.01 9.33
N THR A 99 -15.89 -24.76 8.34
CA THR A 99 -16.63 -26.00 8.61
C THR A 99 -15.81 -26.77 9.64
N PRO A 100 -16.30 -26.93 10.88
CA PRO A 100 -15.50 -27.52 11.93
C PRO A 100 -15.13 -28.94 11.50
N LYS A 101 -13.84 -29.30 11.61
CA LYS A 101 -13.35 -30.63 11.21
C LYS A 101 -14.24 -31.72 11.82
N LYS A 102 -14.65 -32.70 11.01
CA LYS A 102 -15.47 -33.84 11.47
C LYS A 102 -14.82 -34.47 12.71
N GLY A 103 -15.53 -34.46 13.85
CA GLY A 103 -14.98 -34.94 15.13
C GLY A 103 -14.52 -33.85 16.11
N TRP A 104 -14.69 -32.56 15.79
CA TRP A 104 -14.32 -31.45 16.66
C TRP A 104 -15.12 -31.41 17.98
N SER A 105 -16.40 -31.80 17.95
CA SER A 105 -17.27 -31.73 19.13
C SER A 105 -17.12 -32.91 20.09
N ASN A 106 -17.30 -32.65 21.39
CA ASN A 106 -17.34 -33.69 22.42
C ASN A 106 -18.42 -34.76 22.14
N ALA A 107 -19.55 -34.36 21.56
CA ALA A 107 -20.59 -35.29 21.11
C ALA A 107 -20.10 -36.24 20.01
N ALA A 108 -19.34 -35.73 19.03
CA ALA A 108 -18.75 -36.57 17.99
C ALA A 108 -17.67 -37.52 18.55
N LYS A 109 -16.87 -37.07 19.53
CA LYS A 109 -15.89 -37.93 20.22
C LYS A 109 -16.58 -39.03 21.03
N ARG A 110 -17.64 -38.71 21.79
CA ARG A 110 -18.41 -39.70 22.56
C ARG A 110 -19.03 -40.78 21.67
N ARG A 111 -19.60 -40.42 20.51
CA ARG A 111 -20.14 -41.40 19.55
C ARG A 111 -19.08 -42.36 19.00
N ARG A 112 -17.81 -41.94 18.91
CA ARG A 112 -16.71 -42.79 18.43
C ARG A 112 -16.32 -43.88 19.43
N TYR A 113 -16.46 -43.63 20.73
CA TYR A 113 -15.97 -44.51 21.79
C TYR A 113 -17.06 -45.10 22.70
N GLY A 114 -18.31 -44.64 22.56
CA GLY A 114 -19.44 -45.04 23.41
C GLY A 114 -20.27 -46.22 22.91
N SER A 115 -19.79 -46.98 21.91
CA SER A 115 -20.44 -48.22 21.48
C SER A 115 -19.61 -49.41 21.99
N ARG A 116 -19.81 -49.72 23.27
CA ARG A 116 -19.52 -51.01 23.91
C ARG A 116 -20.60 -51.27 24.94
#